data_AF-A0A7U9RGU6-F1
#
_entry.id   AF-A0A7U9RGU6-F1
#
_cell.length_a   1.000
_cell.length_b   1.000
_cell.length_c   1.000
_cell.angle_alpha   90.00
_cell.angle_beta   90.00
_cell.angle_gamma   90.00
#
_symmetry.space_group_name_H-M   'P 1'
#
loop_
_entity.id
_entity.type
_entity.pdbx_description
1 polymer ?
#
loop_
_entity_poly.entity_id
_entity_poly.type
_entity_poly.pdbx_seq_one_letter_code
_entity_poly.pdbx_strand_id
1 'polypeptide(L)'
;MGRNKDIRAVKGNTSHRNAADSITENITLEDLVKMKDMDIREAEAGKLADILEIEIDKDLSGTDKKREFIRQIRNPYLYRQGEYVVKLSFADTDATLTDRLKEYIEHMAAAGL
;
A
#
# COMPACT_ATOMS: atom_id res chain seq x y z
N MET A 1 -39.94 53.24 -14.66
CA MET A 1 -38.47 53.17 -14.80
C MET A 1 -37.93 52.31 -13.67
N GLY A 2 -37.60 51.03 -13.87
CA GLY A 2 -36.32 50.56 -14.41
C GLY A 2 -35.27 50.56 -13.28
N ARG A 3 -34.65 49.46 -12.85
CA ARG A 3 -34.09 48.33 -13.60
C ARG A 3 -33.97 47.08 -12.70
N ASN A 4 -34.30 45.92 -13.25
CA ASN A 4 -33.87 44.61 -12.78
C ASN A 4 -32.33 44.52 -12.74
N LYS A 5 -31.78 43.77 -11.79
CA LYS A 5 -30.43 43.20 -11.91
C LYS A 5 -30.53 41.69 -11.84
N ASP A 6 -30.28 41.11 -13.00
CA ASP A 6 -30.18 39.69 -13.25
C ASP A 6 -28.97 39.05 -12.55
N ILE A 7 -29.23 37.87 -11.97
CA ILE A 7 -28.52 36.60 -12.20
C ILE A 7 -26.99 36.60 -11.99
N ARG A 8 -26.56 35.84 -10.96
CA ARG A 8 -25.78 34.59 -11.14
C ARG A 8 -25.64 33.89 -9.79
N ALA A 9 -26.47 32.87 -9.58
CA ALA A 9 -26.19 31.82 -8.62
C ALA A 9 -24.86 31.17 -9.03
N VAL A 10 -23.83 31.30 -8.18
CA VAL A 10 -22.61 30.53 -8.32
C VAL A 10 -22.96 29.08 -8.00
N LYS A 11 -23.27 28.33 -9.05
CA LYS A 11 -23.32 26.88 -9.06
C LYS A 11 -21.86 26.41 -8.96
N GLY A 12 -21.33 26.40 -7.73
CA GLY A 12 -20.04 25.81 -7.41
C GLY A 12 -20.17 24.30 -7.51
N ASN A 13 -19.76 23.79 -8.67
CA ASN A 13 -19.52 22.41 -9.07
C ASN A 13 -19.84 21.35 -7.99
N THR A 14 -20.99 20.70 -8.16
CA THR A 14 -21.16 19.30 -7.78
C THR A 14 -19.96 18.54 -8.33
N SER A 15 -19.03 18.13 -7.46
CA SER A 15 -18.04 17.14 -7.82
C SER A 15 -18.81 15.97 -8.40
N HIS A 16 -18.54 15.66 -9.68
CA HIS A 16 -18.88 14.37 -10.24
C HIS A 16 -18.10 13.35 -9.41
N ARG A 17 -18.68 12.93 -8.29
CA ARG A 17 -18.29 11.72 -7.59
C ARG A 17 -18.65 10.62 -8.58
N ASN A 18 -17.65 10.18 -9.35
CA ASN A 18 -17.83 9.01 -10.18
C ASN A 18 -18.14 7.87 -9.21
N ALA A 19 -19.11 7.02 -9.55
CA ALA A 19 -19.46 5.85 -8.74
C ALA A 19 -18.25 4.91 -8.49
N ALA A 20 -17.17 5.07 -9.26
CA ALA A 20 -15.88 4.41 -9.06
C ALA A 20 -15.08 4.93 -7.84
N ASP A 21 -15.34 6.15 -7.37
CA ASP A 21 -14.68 6.75 -6.20
C ASP A 21 -15.33 6.32 -4.86
N SER A 22 -16.37 5.48 -4.91
CA SER A 22 -17.05 4.91 -3.74
C SER A 22 -16.43 3.60 -3.24
N ILE A 23 -15.40 3.08 -3.91
CA ILE A 23 -14.69 1.85 -3.57
C ILE A 23 -13.36 2.21 -2.92
N THR A 24 -13.39 2.90 -1.77
CA THR A 24 -12.47 2.50 -0.71
C THR A 24 -13.18 1.41 0.07
N GLU A 25 -13.25 0.23 -0.57
CA GLU A 25 -13.68 -1.02 0.05
C GLU A 25 -12.82 -1.27 1.28
N ASN A 26 -13.48 -1.49 2.42
CA ASN A 26 -12.81 -1.86 3.65
C ASN A 26 -12.08 -3.19 3.42
N ILE A 27 -10.75 -3.16 3.29
CA ILE A 27 -9.93 -4.37 3.23
C ILE A 27 -10.23 -5.21 4.48
N THR A 28 -10.74 -6.43 4.29
CA THR A 28 -11.07 -7.31 5.40
C THR A 28 -9.81 -7.99 5.94
N LEU A 29 -9.90 -8.57 7.14
CA LEU A 29 -8.79 -9.36 7.68
C LEU A 29 -8.49 -10.58 6.80
N GLU A 30 -9.51 -11.19 6.21
CA GLU A 30 -9.38 -12.32 5.28
C GLU A 30 -8.65 -11.90 4.00
N ASP A 31 -8.91 -10.70 3.48
CA ASP A 31 -8.17 -10.16 2.33
C ASP A 31 -6.70 -9.95 2.69
N LEU A 32 -6.40 -9.42 3.88
CA LEU A 32 -5.02 -9.24 4.34
C LEU A 32 -4.28 -10.58 4.46
N VAL A 33 -4.94 -11.61 4.99
CA VAL A 33 -4.36 -12.96 5.08
C VAL A 33 -4.07 -13.50 3.68
N LYS A 34 -5.04 -13.41 2.75
CA LYS A 34 -4.83 -13.82 1.35
C LYS A 34 -3.67 -13.07 0.70
N MET A 35 -3.60 -11.75 0.86
CA MET A 35 -2.53 -10.91 0.31
C MET A 35 -1.15 -11.33 0.84
N LYS A 36 -1.05 -11.60 2.16
CA LYS A 36 0.17 -12.04 2.85
C LYS A 36 0.65 -13.42 2.38
N ASP A 37 -0.28 -14.34 2.19
CA ASP A 37 0.02 -15.75 1.95
C ASP A 37 0.29 -16.08 0.46
N MET A 38 0.10 -15.12 -0.46
CA MET A 38 0.45 -15.30 -1.89
C MET A 38 1.90 -15.75 -2.07
N ASP A 39 2.12 -16.82 -2.86
CA ASP A 39 3.46 -17.28 -3.21
C ASP A 39 4.08 -16.38 -4.29
N ILE A 40 5.30 -15.90 -4.02
CA ILE A 40 6.07 -15.08 -4.96
C ILE A 40 6.37 -15.82 -6.26
N ARG A 41 6.51 -17.15 -6.22
CA ARG A 41 6.87 -18.00 -7.37
C ARG A 41 5.70 -18.22 -8.34
N GLU A 42 4.48 -18.04 -7.84
CA GLU A 42 3.25 -18.20 -8.63
C GLU A 42 2.72 -16.84 -9.14
N ALA A 43 3.37 -15.76 -8.73
CA ALA A 43 2.96 -14.41 -9.09
C ALA A 43 3.27 -14.08 -10.55
N GLU A 44 2.27 -13.57 -11.27
CA GLU A 44 2.48 -13.02 -12.60
C GLU A 44 2.98 -11.58 -12.49
N ALA A 45 4.28 -11.37 -12.68
CA ALA A 45 4.95 -10.08 -12.46
C ALA A 45 4.28 -8.90 -13.18
N GLY A 46 3.79 -9.10 -14.41
CA GLY A 46 3.10 -8.07 -15.20
C GLY A 46 1.73 -7.65 -14.65
N LYS A 47 1.16 -8.39 -13.69
CA LYS A 47 -0.10 -8.06 -13.01
C LYS A 47 0.10 -7.38 -11.66
N LEU A 48 1.32 -7.34 -11.15
CA LEU A 48 1.66 -6.68 -9.89
C LEU A 48 1.81 -5.17 -10.10
N ALA A 49 1.41 -4.37 -9.11
CA ALA A 49 1.69 -2.95 -9.11
C ALA A 49 3.21 -2.72 -9.01
N ASP A 50 3.74 -1.78 -9.78
CA ASP A 50 5.13 -1.34 -9.64
C ASP A 50 5.21 -0.21 -8.62
N ILE A 51 5.97 -0.44 -7.56
CA ILE A 51 6.16 0.57 -6.51
C ILE A 51 6.85 1.83 -7.04
N LEU A 52 7.63 1.73 -8.12
CA LEU A 52 8.28 2.87 -8.76
C LEU A 52 7.31 3.78 -9.51
N GLU A 53 6.13 3.27 -9.87
CA GLU A 53 5.07 4.01 -10.57
C GLU A 53 4.06 4.65 -9.59
N ILE A 54 4.21 4.40 -8.28
CA ILE A 54 3.31 4.95 -7.26
C ILE A 54 3.71 6.39 -6.94
N GLU A 55 2.78 7.30 -7.18
CA GLU A 55 2.92 8.72 -6.86
C GLU A 55 1.93 9.11 -5.76
N ILE A 56 2.45 9.55 -4.62
CA ILE A 56 1.64 10.01 -3.49
C ILE A 56 1.82 11.52 -3.35
N ASP A 57 0.70 12.23 -3.28
CA ASP A 57 0.69 13.66 -3.01
C ASP A 57 1.33 13.96 -1.64
N LYS A 58 2.34 14.83 -1.65
CA LYS A 58 3.14 15.20 -0.48
C LYS A 58 2.38 16.11 0.47
N ASP A 59 1.33 16.78 0.01
CA ASP A 59 0.53 17.69 0.83
C ASP A 59 -0.55 16.95 1.64
N LEU A 60 -0.75 15.65 1.39
CA LEU A 60 -1.66 14.79 2.16
C LEU A 60 -1.19 14.58 3.61
N SER A 61 -2.16 14.37 4.50
CA SER A 61 -1.91 13.94 5.86
C SER A 61 -1.25 12.55 5.89
N GLY A 62 -0.57 12.20 6.99
CA GLY A 62 0.10 10.90 7.11
C GLY A 62 -0.86 9.72 6.94
N THR A 63 -2.11 9.84 7.40
CA THR A 63 -3.14 8.80 7.24
C THR A 63 -3.62 8.72 5.79
N ASP A 64 -3.80 9.86 5.12
CA ASP A 64 -4.26 9.89 3.73
C ASP A 64 -3.19 9.37 2.77
N LYS A 65 -1.90 9.65 3.04
CA LYS A 65 -0.76 9.07 2.32
C LYS A 65 -0.77 7.55 2.40
N LYS A 66 -0.98 6.98 3.59
CA LYS A 66 -1.08 5.52 3.77
C LYS A 66 -2.25 4.95 2.99
N ARG A 67 -3.43 5.59 3.05
CA ARG A 67 -4.61 5.14 2.31
C ARG A 67 -4.36 5.15 0.80
N GLU A 68 -3.75 6.22 0.31
CA GLU A 68 -3.44 6.37 -1.11
C GLU A 68 -2.40 5.34 -1.58
N PHE A 69 -1.36 5.10 -0.77
CA PHE A 69 -0.39 4.03 -1.03
C PHE A 69 -1.08 2.67 -1.14
N ILE A 70 -1.90 2.29 -0.15
CA ILE A 70 -2.59 0.99 -0.14
C ILE A 70 -3.51 0.84 -1.36
N ARG A 71 -4.19 1.93 -1.76
CA ARG A 71 -5.04 1.95 -2.97
C ARG A 71 -4.24 1.69 -4.24
N GLN A 72 -3.05 2.30 -4.38
CA GLN A 72 -2.23 2.18 -5.58
C GLN A 72 -1.44 0.87 -5.64
N ILE A 73 -0.82 0.43 -4.53
CA ILE A 73 0.00 -0.79 -4.47
C ILE A 73 -0.85 -2.06 -4.57
N ARG A 74 -2.14 -1.99 -4.20
CA ARG A 74 -3.12 -3.09 -4.13
C ARG A 74 -2.73 -4.18 -3.12
N ASN A 75 -1.60 -4.87 -3.32
CA ASN A 75 -1.05 -5.83 -2.37
C ASN A 75 0.29 -5.30 -1.80
N PRO A 76 0.32 -4.80 -0.55
CA PRO A 76 1.55 -4.30 0.06
C PRO A 76 2.55 -5.41 0.42
N TYR A 77 2.16 -6.68 0.41
CA TYR A 77 3.03 -7.83 0.70
C TYR A 77 3.71 -8.40 -0.54
N LEU A 78 3.21 -8.11 -1.75
CA LEU A 78 3.74 -8.67 -3.00
C LEU A 78 3.53 -7.69 -4.15
N TYR A 79 4.63 -7.11 -4.64
CA TYR A 79 4.62 -6.07 -5.66
C TYR A 79 5.85 -6.19 -6.57
N ARG A 80 5.88 -5.36 -7.62
CA ARG A 80 7.00 -5.23 -8.55
C ARG A 80 7.83 -3.99 -8.23
N GLN A 81 9.13 -4.05 -8.45
CA GLN A 81 10.03 -2.90 -8.44
C GLN A 81 10.90 -2.99 -9.70
N GLY A 82 10.47 -2.35 -10.79
CA GLY A 82 11.12 -2.53 -12.09
C GLY A 82 11.07 -4.00 -12.54
N GLU A 83 12.23 -4.63 -12.73
CA GLU A 83 12.34 -6.04 -13.16
C GLU A 83 12.21 -7.05 -12.01
N TYR A 84 12.14 -6.59 -10.75
CA TYR A 84 12.13 -7.47 -9.58
C TYR A 84 10.73 -7.66 -9.03
N VAL A 85 10.40 -8.89 -8.65
CA VAL A 85 9.24 -9.17 -7.79
C VAL A 85 9.71 -9.19 -6.34
N VAL A 86 9.04 -8.43 -5.48
CA VAL A 86 9.37 -8.28 -4.06
C VAL A 86 8.23 -8.85 -3.22
N LYS A 87 8.56 -9.78 -2.32
CA LYS A 87 7.65 -10.26 -1.27
C LYS A 87 8.12 -9.76 0.09
N LEU A 88 7.21 -9.19 0.85
CA LEU A 88 7.41 -8.84 2.25
C LEU A 88 6.74 -9.90 3.13
N SER A 89 7.45 -10.32 4.17
CA SER A 89 6.93 -11.25 5.17
C SER A 89 7.56 -10.92 6.52
N PHE A 90 6.75 -11.02 7.56
CA PHE A 90 7.19 -10.83 8.93
C PHE A 90 7.16 -12.18 9.61
N ALA A 91 8.25 -12.52 10.30
CA ALA A 91 8.25 -13.69 11.16
C ALA A 91 7.25 -13.47 12.31
N ASP A 92 6.47 -14.49 12.63
CA ASP A 92 5.56 -14.48 13.78
C ASP A 92 6.36 -14.72 15.06
N THR A 93 7.17 -13.74 15.45
CA THR A 93 8.08 -13.82 16.59
C THR A 93 8.38 -12.44 17.14
N ASP A 94 8.53 -12.37 18.47
CA ASP A 94 8.99 -11.17 19.16
C ASP A 94 10.52 -11.00 19.10
N ALA A 95 11.23 -12.01 18.60
CA ALA A 95 12.68 -11.96 18.50
C ALA A 95 13.12 -11.01 17.38
N THR A 96 14.06 -10.13 17.70
CA THR A 96 14.61 -9.19 16.73
C THR A 96 15.67 -9.85 15.85
N LEU A 97 16.01 -9.21 14.73
CA LEU A 97 17.17 -9.62 13.92
C LEU A 97 18.45 -9.63 14.76
N THR A 98 18.60 -8.70 15.70
CA THR A 98 19.75 -8.64 16.61
C THR A 98 19.82 -9.86 17.52
N ASP A 99 18.69 -10.29 18.09
CA ASP A 99 18.64 -11.49 18.93
C ASP A 99 19.06 -12.72 18.12
N ARG A 100 18.55 -12.84 16.89
CA ARG A 100 18.90 -13.93 15.97
C ARG A 100 20.37 -13.91 15.55
N LEU A 101 20.93 -12.73 15.29
CA LEU A 101 22.36 -12.58 14.96
C LEU A 101 23.25 -12.94 16.15
N LYS A 102 22.86 -12.55 17.36
CA LYS A 102 23.57 -12.91 18.60
C LYS A 102 23.57 -14.43 18.79
N GLU A 103 22.39 -15.06 18.73
CA GLU A 103 22.23 -16.51 18.82
C GLU A 103 23.10 -17.23 17.77
N TYR A 104 23.11 -16.73 16.54
CA TYR A 104 23.93 -17.28 15.47
C TYR A 104 25.44 -17.22 15.78
N ILE A 105 25.95 -16.06 16.22
CA ILE A 105 27.36 -15.89 16.56
C ILE A 105 27.77 -16.79 17.73
N GLU A 106 26.94 -16.85 18.78
CA GLU A 106 27.19 -17.73 19.94
C GLU A 106 27.21 -19.20 19.52
N HIS A 107 26.28 -19.62 18.66
CA HIS A 107 26.24 -20.98 18.13
C HIS A 107 27.47 -21.29 17.27
N MET A 108 27.91 -20.37 16.40
CA MET A 108 29.12 -20.55 15.58
C MET A 108 30.39 -20.63 16.44
N ALA A 109 30.51 -19.79 17.47
CA ALA A 109 31.63 -19.84 18.41
C ALA A 109 31.66 -21.15 19.21
N ALA A 110 30.49 -21.65 19.63
CA ALA A 110 30.37 -22.92 20.35
C ALA A 110 30.61 -24.14 19.44
N ALA A 111 30.32 -24.04 18.14
CA ALA A 111 30.52 -25.11 17.17
C ALA A 111 31.99 -25.30 16.73
N GLY A 112 32.92 -24.44 17.17
CA GLY A 112 34.36 -24.63 16.97
C GLY A 112 34.82 -24.58 15.52
N LEU A 113 34.24 -23.69 14.72
CA LEU A 113 34.73 -23.33 13.38
C LEU A 113 35.77 -22.20 13.45
#